data_AF-A0A4R3E608-F1
#
_entry.id   AF-A0A4R3E608-F1
#
_cell.length_a   1.000
_cell.length_b   1.000
_cell.length_c   1.000
_cell.angle_alpha   90.00
_cell.angle_beta   90.00
_cell.angle_gamma   90.00
#
_symmetry.space_group_name_H-M   'P 1'
#
loop_
_entity.id
_entity.type
_entity.pdbx_description
1 polymer ?
#
loop_
_entity_poly.entity_id
_entity_poly.type
_entity_poly.pdbx_seq_one_letter_code
_entity_poly.pdbx_strand_id
1 'polypeptide(L)'
;MSLVKLGAGGAVMLGLAGCVTAGPIPGTPEYAAAQVSRGYDCGVKVERSRVIARLAPQERRRFVEANASYAVRSYNAPRRCDASERQSVQRELSELARR
;
A
#
# COMPACT_ATOMS: atom_id res chain seq x y z
N MET A 1 30.42 24.73 49.10
CA MET A 1 29.02 25.14 48.85
C MET A 1 29.05 26.37 47.95
N SER A 2 28.72 26.20 46.66
CA SER A 2 28.43 27.32 45.75
C SER A 2 27.42 26.84 44.70
N LEU A 3 26.29 27.53 44.67
CA LEU A 3 25.28 27.53 43.61
C LEU A 3 25.74 28.37 42.41
N VAL A 4 24.93 28.33 41.34
CA VAL A 4 24.99 29.08 40.06
C VAL A 4 25.67 28.24 38.95
N LYS A 5 25.06 27.90 37.80
CA LYS A 5 24.16 28.66 36.93
C LYS A 5 23.39 27.73 35.96
N LEU A 6 22.22 28.21 35.53
CA LEU A 6 21.34 27.68 34.50
C LEU A 6 22.03 27.21 33.21
N GLY A 7 21.48 26.16 32.62
CA GLY A 7 21.71 25.77 31.23
C GLY A 7 20.53 24.97 30.71
N ALA A 8 19.53 25.67 30.19
CA ALA A 8 18.44 25.10 29.43
C ALA A 8 18.99 24.27 28.26
N GLY A 9 18.50 23.04 28.11
CA GLY A 9 18.88 22.14 27.04
C GLY A 9 17.84 21.05 26.88
N GLY A 10 16.57 21.44 26.79
CA GLY A 10 15.49 20.54 26.43
C GLY A 10 15.67 20.10 24.97
N ALA A 11 16.37 18.99 24.76
CA ALA A 11 16.32 18.25 23.52
C ALA A 11 15.38 17.06 23.71
N VAL A 12 14.08 17.35 23.82
CA VAL A 12 13.06 16.33 23.59
C VAL A 12 13.05 16.09 22.09
N MET A 13 13.86 15.14 21.64
CA MET A 13 13.68 14.50 20.33
C MET A 13 12.35 13.77 20.38
N LEU A 14 11.26 14.51 20.14
CA LEU A 14 10.01 13.94 19.66
C LEU A 14 10.32 13.35 18.29
N GLY A 15 10.77 12.09 18.29
CA GLY A 15 10.86 11.31 17.07
C GLY A 15 9.50 11.42 16.38
N LEU A 16 9.49 12.06 15.21
CA LEU A 16 8.32 12.08 14.35
C LEU A 16 7.98 10.63 14.05
N ALA A 17 7.02 10.07 14.79
CA ALA A 17 6.34 8.86 14.41
C ALA A 17 5.68 9.19 13.07
N GLY A 18 6.39 8.92 11.98
CA GLY A 18 5.87 9.11 10.64
C GLY A 18 4.52 8.43 10.58
N CYS A 19 3.50 9.13 10.08
CA CYS A 19 2.18 8.56 9.90
C CYS A 19 2.32 7.32 9.01
N VAL A 20 2.42 6.14 9.62
CA VAL A 20 2.35 4.88 8.91
C VAL A 20 0.90 4.76 8.49
N THR A 21 0.59 5.21 7.27
CA THR A 21 -0.73 4.97 6.69
C THR A 21 -0.89 3.46 6.62
N ALA A 22 -1.70 2.90 7.51
CA ALA A 22 -2.01 1.48 7.48
C ALA A 22 -2.50 1.15 6.06
N GLY A 23 -1.84 0.18 5.43
CA GLY A 23 -2.24 -0.30 4.11
C GLY A 23 -3.64 -0.93 4.16
N PRO A 24 -4.26 -1.15 3.00
CA PRO A 24 -5.52 -1.88 2.95
C PRO A 24 -5.37 -3.29 3.54
N ILE A 25 -6.43 -3.81 4.14
CA ILE A 25 -6.42 -5.05 4.90
C ILE A 25 -6.55 -6.25 3.95
N PRO A 26 -5.69 -7.30 4.07
CA PRO A 26 -5.82 -8.50 3.25
C PRO A 26 -7.24 -9.10 3.30
N GLY A 27 -7.75 -9.49 2.15
CA GLY A 27 -9.12 -10.03 2.00
C GLY A 27 -10.19 -8.98 1.70
N THR A 28 -9.87 -7.68 1.68
CA THR A 28 -10.81 -6.64 1.24
C THR A 28 -10.65 -6.32 -0.26
N PRO A 29 -11.71 -5.79 -0.92
CA PRO A 29 -11.60 -5.33 -2.31
C PRO A 29 -10.57 -4.20 -2.48
N GLU A 30 -10.35 -3.36 -1.47
CA GLU A 30 -9.34 -2.29 -1.50
C GLU A 30 -7.91 -2.86 -1.51
N TYR A 31 -7.70 -3.97 -0.79
CA TYR A 31 -6.41 -4.67 -0.83
C TYR A 31 -6.16 -5.29 -2.19
N ALA A 32 -7.16 -5.98 -2.76
CA ALA A 32 -7.07 -6.50 -4.11
C ALA A 32 -6.79 -5.38 -5.14
N ALA A 33 -7.45 -4.23 -5.00
CA ALA A 33 -7.24 -3.07 -5.85
C ALA A 33 -5.82 -2.48 -5.72
N ALA A 34 -5.28 -2.43 -4.50
CA ALA A 34 -3.91 -1.98 -4.25
C ALA A 34 -2.88 -2.94 -4.86
N GLN A 35 -3.08 -4.25 -4.74
CA GLN A 35 -2.18 -5.24 -5.34
C GLN A 35 -2.25 -5.25 -6.86
N VAL A 36 -3.43 -5.05 -7.45
CA VAL A 36 -3.58 -4.84 -8.90
C VAL A 36 -2.80 -3.60 -9.35
N SER A 37 -2.91 -2.48 -8.62
CA SER A 37 -2.15 -1.27 -8.94
C SER A 37 -0.63 -1.50 -8.82
N ARG A 38 -0.16 -2.11 -7.73
CA ARG A 38 1.26 -2.45 -7.56
C ARG A 38 1.74 -3.44 -8.61
N GLY A 39 0.88 -4.35 -9.07
CA GLY A 39 1.16 -5.25 -10.17
C GLY A 39 1.57 -4.51 -11.45
N TYR A 40 0.81 -3.47 -11.80
CA TYR A 40 1.14 -2.62 -12.94
C TYR A 40 2.45 -1.85 -12.72
N ASP A 41 2.66 -1.28 -11.53
CA ASP A 41 3.89 -0.55 -11.20
C ASP A 41 5.14 -1.45 -11.29
N CYS A 42 5.01 -2.72 -10.86
CA CYS A 42 6.08 -3.69 -10.87
C CYS A 42 6.33 -4.34 -12.24
N GLY A 43 5.46 -4.07 -13.23
CA GLY A 43 5.52 -4.65 -14.57
C GLY A 43 5.20 -6.15 -14.61
N VAL A 44 4.39 -6.66 -13.67
CA VAL A 44 3.98 -8.07 -13.67
C VAL A 44 2.66 -8.27 -14.40
N LYS A 45 2.39 -9.50 -14.86
CA LYS A 45 1.11 -9.83 -15.49
C LYS A 45 -0.03 -9.70 -14.48
N VAL A 46 -1.03 -8.89 -14.81
CA VAL A 46 -2.21 -8.66 -13.97
C VAL A 46 -3.47 -9.17 -14.66
N GLU A 47 -4.08 -10.22 -14.11
CA GLU A 47 -5.35 -10.76 -14.62
C GLU A 47 -6.55 -10.07 -13.93
N ARG A 48 -6.64 -8.75 -14.06
CA ARG A 48 -7.62 -7.90 -13.35
C ARG A 48 -9.06 -8.39 -13.49
N SER A 49 -9.47 -8.81 -14.69
CA SER A 49 -10.82 -9.34 -14.93
C SER A 49 -11.09 -10.61 -14.12
N ARG A 50 -10.09 -11.47 -13.91
CA ARG A 50 -10.24 -12.66 -13.05
C ARG A 50 -10.37 -12.26 -11.59
N VAL A 51 -9.55 -11.32 -11.12
CA VAL A 51 -9.67 -10.79 -9.75
C VAL A 51 -11.07 -10.23 -9.50
N ILE A 52 -11.61 -9.41 -10.41
CA ILE A 52 -12.97 -8.87 -10.30
C ILE A 52 -14.04 -9.96 -10.32
N ALA A 53 -13.88 -10.99 -11.15
CA ALA A 53 -14.82 -12.09 -11.25
C ALA A 53 -14.97 -12.87 -9.93
N ARG A 54 -13.92 -12.89 -9.10
CA ARG A 54 -13.88 -13.56 -7.80
C ARG A 54 -14.46 -12.75 -6.65
N LEU A 55 -14.60 -11.44 -6.82
CA LEU A 55 -15.24 -10.59 -5.83
C LEU A 55 -16.76 -10.78 -5.83
N ALA A 56 -17.36 -10.69 -4.65
CA ALA A 56 -18.82 -10.69 -4.53
C ALA A 56 -19.41 -9.48 -5.27
N PRO A 57 -20.63 -9.56 -5.83
CA PRO A 57 -21.21 -8.48 -6.62
C PRO A 57 -21.17 -7.10 -5.94
N GLN A 58 -21.42 -7.05 -4.62
CA GLN A 58 -21.40 -5.85 -3.78
C GLN A 58 -19.99 -5.29 -3.49
N GLU A 59 -18.93 -6.06 -3.74
CA GLU A 59 -17.54 -5.65 -3.54
C GLU A 59 -16.92 -5.05 -4.80
N ARG A 60 -17.45 -5.42 -5.97
CA ARG A 60 -16.92 -4.99 -7.27
C ARG A 60 -16.89 -3.46 -7.41
N ARG A 61 -17.93 -2.77 -6.93
CA ARG A 61 -17.98 -1.30 -6.96
C ARG A 61 -16.85 -0.69 -6.12
N ARG A 62 -16.68 -1.16 -4.89
CA ARG A 62 -15.61 -0.73 -3.97
C ARG A 62 -14.22 -0.99 -4.55
N PHE A 63 -14.02 -2.14 -5.19
CA PHE A 63 -12.78 -2.45 -5.90
C PHE A 63 -12.50 -1.44 -7.02
N VAL A 64 -13.49 -1.13 -7.87
CA VAL A 64 -13.31 -0.21 -9.00
C VAL A 64 -12.96 1.20 -8.51
N GLU A 65 -13.68 1.70 -7.50
CA GLU A 65 -13.43 3.00 -6.88
C GLU A 65 -12.01 3.06 -6.27
N ALA A 66 -11.62 2.05 -5.49
CA ALA A 66 -10.30 1.98 -4.89
C ALA A 66 -9.19 1.86 -5.95
N ASN A 67 -9.38 1.04 -6.99
CA ASN A 67 -8.41 0.80 -8.04
C ASN A 67 -8.15 2.08 -8.86
N ALA A 68 -9.19 2.88 -9.11
CA ALA A 68 -9.03 4.19 -9.74
C ALA A 68 -8.19 5.14 -8.89
N SER A 69 -8.46 5.22 -7.59
CA SER A 69 -7.69 6.05 -6.65
C SER A 69 -6.20 5.64 -6.59
N TYR A 70 -5.93 4.33 -6.52
CA TYR A 70 -4.55 3.82 -6.54
C TYR A 70 -3.83 4.07 -7.86
N ALA A 71 -4.53 3.95 -8.99
CA ALA A 71 -3.95 4.25 -10.30
C ALA A 71 -3.52 5.72 -10.40
N VAL A 72 -4.36 6.66 -9.96
CA VAL A 72 -4.02 8.09 -9.89
C VAL A 72 -2.83 8.32 -8.96
N ARG A 73 -2.83 7.68 -7.78
CA ARG A 73 -1.72 7.81 -6.82
C ARG A 73 -0.40 7.30 -7.41
N SER A 74 -0.42 6.15 -8.09
CA SER A 74 0.77 5.60 -8.74
C SER A 74 1.26 6.49 -9.87
N TYR A 75 0.34 7.00 -10.70
CA TYR A 75 0.68 7.95 -11.77
C TYR A 75 1.40 9.19 -11.22
N ASN A 76 0.91 9.75 -10.12
CA ASN A 76 1.49 10.94 -9.49
C ASN A 76 2.81 10.66 -8.75
N ALA A 77 3.03 9.42 -8.29
CA ALA A 77 4.19 9.04 -7.51
C ALA A 77 4.64 7.60 -7.86
N PRO A 78 5.22 7.40 -9.06
CA PRO A 78 5.57 6.07 -9.53
C PRO A 78 6.68 5.49 -8.67
N ARG A 79 6.46 4.27 -8.16
CA ARG A 79 7.44 3.55 -7.35
C ARG A 79 7.88 2.28 -8.04
N ARG A 80 9.19 2.20 -8.33
CA ARG A 80 9.81 0.98 -8.85
C ARG A 80 9.74 -0.15 -7.83
N CYS A 81 9.68 -1.37 -8.32
CA CYS A 81 9.76 -2.57 -7.51
C CYS A 81 11.12 -3.24 -7.68
N ASP A 82 11.68 -3.71 -6.55
CA ASP A 82 12.81 -4.62 -6.58
C ASP A 82 12.38 -6.04 -6.96
N ALA A 83 13.34 -6.97 -7.04
CA ALA A 83 13.05 -8.35 -7.42
C ALA A 83 12.18 -9.10 -6.41
N SER A 84 12.37 -8.84 -5.10
CA SER A 84 11.63 -9.50 -4.02
C SER A 84 10.19 -9.01 -3.94
N GLU A 85 9.98 -7.70 -4.05
CA GLU A 85 8.65 -7.10 -4.11
C GLU A 85 7.91 -7.60 -5.35
N ARG A 86 8.56 -7.63 -6.52
CA ARG A 86 7.97 -8.14 -7.75
C ARG A 86 7.48 -9.58 -7.60
N GLN A 87 8.30 -10.45 -7.02
CA GLN A 87 7.95 -11.85 -6.78
C GLN A 87 6.76 -11.97 -5.79
N SER A 88 6.78 -11.16 -4.74
CA SER A 88 5.71 -11.16 -3.73
C SER A 88 4.38 -10.69 -4.32
N VAL A 89 4.38 -9.60 -5.09
CA VAL A 89 3.19 -9.07 -5.79
C VAL A 89 2.66 -10.07 -6.81
N GLN A 90 3.54 -10.74 -7.57
CA GLN A 90 3.14 -11.76 -8.52
C GLN A 90 2.43 -12.95 -7.84
N ARG A 91 2.95 -13.40 -6.69
CA ARG A 91 2.33 -14.45 -5.89
C ARG A 91 0.94 -14.02 -5.42
N GLU A 92 0.85 -12.83 -4.84
CA GLU A 92 -0.41 -12.31 -4.29
C GLU A 92 -1.49 -12.18 -5.37
N LEU A 93 -1.14 -11.64 -6.53
CA LEU A 93 -2.07 -11.54 -7.67
C LEU A 93 -2.54 -12.91 -8.16
N SER A 94 -1.66 -13.90 -8.15
CA SER A 94 -2.00 -15.27 -8.52
C SER A 94 -2.94 -15.92 -7.50
N GLU A 95 -2.85 -15.55 -6.22
CA GLU A 95 -3.79 -15.99 -5.19
C GLU A 95 -5.14 -15.30 -5.32
N LEU A 96 -5.16 -13.98 -5.50
CA LEU A 96 -6.38 -13.19 -5.68
C LEU A 96 -7.19 -13.59 -6.93
N ALA A 97 -6.52 -14.08 -7.98
CA ALA A 97 -7.20 -14.57 -9.18
C ALA A 97 -7.79 -15.99 -9.03
N ARG A 98 -7.35 -16.75 -8.01
CA ARG A 98 -7.74 -18.16 -7.77
C ARG A 98 -8.83 -18.32 -6.72
N ARG A 99 -8.73 -17.57 -5.61
CA ARG A 99 -9.77 -17.51 -4.56
C ARG A 99 -11.06 -17.00 -5.17
#